data_AF-A0A7C1UET1-F1
#
_entry.id   AF-A0A7C1UET1-F1
#
_cell.length_a   1.000
_cell.length_b   1.000
_cell.length_c   1.000
_cell.angle_alpha   90.00
_cell.angle_beta   90.00
_cell.angle_gamma   90.00
#
_symmetry.space_group_name_H-M   'P 1'
#
loop_
_entity.id
_entity.type
_entity.pdbx_description
1 polymer ?
#
loop_
_entity_poly.entity_id
_entity_poly.type
_entity_poly.pdbx_seq_one_letter_code
_entity_poly.pdbx_strand_id
1 'polypeptide(L)' 'MTQKVWTAAELEAMDPSEVDAIFEDSITWDLADAPQDLLSRTRERILRRIGETEQPQRS' A
#
# COMPACT_ATOMS: atom_id res chain seq x y z
N MET A 1 -1.49 -12.30 7.07
CA MET A 1 -2.63 -12.95 6.37
C MET A 1 -2.17 -13.32 4.97
N THR A 2 -2.63 -14.46 4.43
CA THR A 2 -2.38 -14.80 3.03
C THR A 2 -3.08 -13.77 2.15
N GLN A 3 -2.30 -12.96 1.44
CA GLN A 3 -2.84 -11.87 0.64
C GLN A 3 -3.54 -12.46 -0.58
N LYS A 4 -4.88 -12.55 -0.53
CA LYS A 4 -5.68 -12.94 -1.69
C LYS A 4 -5.56 -11.83 -2.73
N VAL A 5 -5.16 -12.18 -3.95
CA VAL A 5 -5.21 -11.25 -5.08
C VAL A 5 -6.56 -11.46 -5.75
N TRP A 6 -7.41 -10.44 -5.71
CA TRP A 6 -8.72 -10.46 -6.38
C TRP A 6 -8.57 -10.01 -7.83
N THR A 7 -9.17 -10.76 -8.75
CA THR A 7 -9.30 -10.36 -10.15
C THR A 7 -10.52 -9.46 -10.35
N ALA A 8 -10.52 -8.65 -11.41
CA ALA A 8 -11.65 -7.79 -11.75
C ALA A 8 -12.95 -8.60 -11.93
N ALA A 9 -12.88 -9.73 -12.62
CA ALA A 9 -14.04 -10.61 -12.84
C ALA A 9 -14.62 -11.18 -11.53
N GLU A 10 -13.79 -11.45 -10.53
CA GLU A 10 -14.27 -11.90 -9.22
C GLU A 10 -14.97 -10.78 -8.46
N LEU A 11 -14.45 -9.55 -8.52
CA LEU A 11 -15.08 -8.39 -7.87
C LEU A 11 -16.39 -7.99 -8.57
N GLU A 12 -16.44 -8.07 -9.90
CA GLU A 12 -17.65 -7.78 -10.68
C GLU A 12 -18.78 -8.79 -10.44
N ALA A 13 -18.44 -10.02 -10.05
CA ALA A 13 -19.42 -11.06 -9.73
C ALA A 13 -19.96 -10.95 -8.29
N MET A 14 -19.33 -10.14 -7.42
CA MET A 14 -19.77 -9.93 -6.04
C MET A 14 -20.84 -8.85 -5.95
N ASP A 15 -21.60 -8.88 -4.85
CA ASP A 15 -22.48 -7.77 -4.53
C ASP A 15 -21.64 -6.50 -4.24
N PRO A 16 -22.07 -5.30 -4.69
CA PRO A 16 -21.33 -4.07 -4.41
C PRO A 16 -21.02 -3.86 -2.92
N SER A 17 -21.92 -4.23 -2.01
CA SER A 17 -21.68 -4.10 -0.57
C SER A 17 -20.60 -5.06 -0.04
N GLU A 18 -20.42 -6.21 -0.69
CA GLU A 18 -19.36 -7.16 -0.37
C GLU A 18 -18.00 -6.65 -0.86
N VAL A 19 -17.96 -6.02 -2.04
CA VAL A 19 -16.75 -5.36 -2.56
C VAL A 19 -16.34 -4.20 -1.66
N ASP A 20 -17.30 -3.38 -1.22
CA ASP A 20 -17.03 -2.27 -0.29
C ASP A 20 -16.46 -2.79 1.03
N ALA A 21 -17.01 -3.87 1.58
CA ALA A 21 -16.49 -4.49 2.80
C ALA A 21 -15.06 -5.02 2.64
N ILE A 22 -14.74 -5.65 1.50
CA ILE A 22 -13.38 -6.10 1.18
C ILE A 22 -12.42 -4.91 1.09
N PHE A 23 -12.86 -3.81 0.49
CA PHE A 23 -12.04 -2.61 0.36
C PHE A 23 -11.75 -1.98 1.72
N GLU A 24 -12.76 -1.79 2.57
CA GLU A 24 -12.60 -1.22 3.91
C GLU A 24 -11.67 -2.07 4.79
N ASP A 25 -11.79 -3.40 4.74
CA ASP A 25 -10.90 -4.33 5.47
C ASP A 25 -9.44 -4.27 4.96
N SER A 26 -9.24 -3.88 3.71
CA SER A 26 -7.89 -3.74 3.13
C SER A 26 -7.14 -2.50 3.61
N ILE A 27 -7.82 -1.54 4.25
CA ILE A 27 -7.22 -0.29 4.71
C ILE A 27 -6.67 -0.47 6.13
N THR A 28 -5.35 -0.41 6.27
CA THR A 28 -4.71 -0.32 7.59
C THR A 28 -4.67 1.13 8.06
N TRP A 29 -5.44 1.46 9.10
CA TRP A 29 -5.51 2.81 9.67
C TRP A 29 -4.39 3.11 10.68
N ASP A 30 -3.89 2.09 11.39
CA ASP A 30 -2.76 2.22 12.32
C ASP A 30 -1.46 1.66 11.70
N LEU A 31 -0.40 2.46 11.74
CA LEU A 31 0.92 2.04 11.27
C LEU A 31 1.51 0.89 12.10
N ALA A 32 1.10 0.73 13.36
CA ALA A 32 1.51 -0.40 14.18
C ALA A 32 1.01 -1.75 13.64
N ASP A 33 -0.15 -1.74 12.99
CA ASP A 33 -0.79 -2.93 12.41
C ASP A 33 -0.34 -3.19 10.97
N ALA A 34 0.42 -2.27 10.37
CA ALA A 34 0.86 -2.38 8.99
C ALA A 34 1.96 -3.45 8.83
N PRO A 35 1.99 -4.14 7.67
CA PRO A 35 3.07 -5.08 7.36
C PRO A 35 4.44 -4.40 7.40
N GLN A 36 5.36 -4.93 8.22
CA GLN A 36 6.68 -4.32 8.44
C GLN A 36 7.53 -4.23 7.15
N ASP A 37 7.36 -5.19 6.23
CA ASP A 37 8.02 -5.17 4.92
C ASP A 37 7.58 -3.96 4.08
N LEU A 38 6.26 -3.68 4.06
CA LEU A 38 5.69 -2.52 3.37
C LEU A 38 6.24 -1.21 3.93
N LEU A 39 6.29 -1.09 5.27
CA LEU A 39 6.85 0.09 5.94
C LEU A 39 8.33 0.28 5.60
N SER A 40 9.12 -0.80 5.64
CA SER A 40 10.56 -0.76 5.37
C SER A 40 10.83 -0.31 3.93
N ARG A 41 10.16 -0.92 2.94
CA ARG A 41 10.30 -0.55 1.53
C ARG A 41 9.86 0.89 1.27
N THR A 42 8.78 1.32 1.91
CA THR A 42 8.29 2.71 1.80
C THR A 42 9.31 3.67 2.38
N ARG A 43 9.86 3.36 3.56
CA ARG A 43 10.90 4.17 4.21
C ARG A 43 12.14 4.32 3.33
N GLU A 44 12.66 3.22 2.79
CA GLU A 44 13.80 3.24 1.87
C GLU A 44 13.54 4.13 0.64
N ARG A 45 12.36 3.98 0.03
CA ARG A 45 11.96 4.79 -1.12
C ARG A 45 11.92 6.29 -0.78
N ILE A 46 11.38 6.66 0.37
CA ILE A 46 11.30 8.06 0.81
C ILE A 46 12.69 8.60 1.13
N LEU A 47 13.52 7.86 1.85
CA LEU A 47 14.90 8.26 2.16
C LEU A 47 15.74 8.45 0.89
N ARG A 48 15.59 7.57 -0.10
CA ARG A 48 16.23 7.73 -1.40
C ARG A 48 15.78 9.02 -2.09
N ARG A 49 14.48 9.29 -2.11
CA ARG A 49 13.93 10.52 -2.69
C ARG A 49 14.45 11.77 -2.00
N ILE A 50 14.50 11.77 -0.67
CA ILE A 50 15.08 12.87 0.12
C ILE A 50 16.53 13.09 -0.31
N GLY A 51 17.35 12.04 -0.32
CA GLY A 51 18.74 12.11 -0.76
C GLY A 51 18.92 12.63 -2.19
N GLU A 52 18.02 12.28 -3.12
CA GLU A 52 18.01 12.79 -4.50
C GLU A 52 17.61 14.27 -4.57
N THR A 53 16.61 14.71 -3.80
CA THR A 53 16.11 16.09 -3.79
C THR A 53 16.98 17.05 -2.98
N GLU A 54 17.73 16.54 -2.00
CA GLU A 54 18.66 17.30 -1.18
C GLU A 54 20.09 17.28 -1.74
N GLN A 55 20.34 16.59 -2.86
CA GLN A 55 21.59 16.82 -3.60
C GLN A 55 21.57 18.27 -4.09
N PRO A 56 22.53 19.11 -3.65
CA PRO A 56 22.65 20.44 -4.23
C PRO A 56 22.89 20.22 -5.71
N GLN A 57 22.06 20.87 -6.53
CA GLN A 57 22.26 20.99 -7.96
C GLN A 57 23.70 21.45 -8.19
N ARG A 58 24.59 20.50 -8.48
CA ARG A 58 25.98 20.81 -8.81
C ARG A 58 25.98 21.21 -10.27
N SER A 59 26.44 22.45 -10.48
CA SER A 59 26.71 23.18 -11.74
C SER A 59 25.51 23.87 -12.36
#